data_AF-A0A918ZKL9-F1
#
_entry.id   AF-A0A918ZKL9-F1
#
_cell.length_a   1.000
_cell.length_b   1.000
_cell.length_c   1.000
_cell.angle_alpha   90.00
_cell.angle_beta   90.00
_cell.angle_gamma   90.00
#
_symmetry.space_group_name_H-M   'P 1'
#
loop_
_entity.id
_entity.type
_entity.pdbx_description
1 polymer ?
#
loop_
_entity_poly.entity_id
_entity_poly.type
_entity_poly.pdbx_seq_one_letter_code
_entity_poly.pdbx_strand_id
1 'polypeptide(L)'
;MDHRLYVPWFSVGEADEDAFEMLDGVWRRFVSVLRERAVTWPCDPDDTLILRPEETGFAHLLALVHAVMPGTNVISHVFGAFFDGQGVLGTELHNQMYIPLQGSAAGTLHVAGSPGRCAELTADWFERILRGQVGNVTASMS
;
A
#
# COMPACT_ATOMS: atom_id res chain seq x y z
N MET A 1 23.90 -0.34 21.60
CA MET A 1 23.01 -1.31 20.93
C MET A 1 21.90 -0.49 20.34
N ASP A 2 21.90 -0.35 19.02
CA ASP A 2 20.90 0.44 18.32
C ASP A 2 19.62 -0.42 18.29
N HIS A 3 18.64 -0.11 19.14
CA HIS A 3 17.32 -0.73 19.10
C HIS A 3 16.56 -0.18 17.89
N ARG A 4 17.08 -0.38 16.68
CA ARG A 4 16.27 -0.25 15.48
C ARG A 4 15.20 -1.32 15.59
N LEU A 5 14.06 -0.92 16.12
CA LEU A 5 12.83 -1.69 16.11
C LEU A 5 12.68 -2.17 14.67
N TYR A 6 12.63 -3.48 14.49
CA TYR A 6 12.34 -4.06 13.19
C TYR A 6 10.97 -3.55 12.77
N VAL A 7 10.92 -2.71 11.74
CA VAL A 7 9.66 -2.24 11.17
C VAL A 7 9.26 -3.22 10.08
N PRO A 8 8.15 -3.95 10.24
CA PRO A 8 7.66 -4.83 9.20
C PRO A 8 7.18 -4.00 8.02
N TRP A 9 7.36 -4.54 6.81
CA TRP A 9 6.66 -4.04 5.63
C TRP A 9 5.16 -3.90 5.93
N PHE A 10 4.55 -2.82 5.47
CA PHE A 10 3.13 -2.56 5.68
C PHE A 10 2.75 -2.71 7.16
N SER A 11 3.42 -1.95 8.03
CA SER A 11 3.14 -1.94 9.47
C SER A 11 1.70 -1.52 9.75
N VAL A 12 1.07 -2.17 10.73
CA VAL A 12 -0.32 -1.95 11.17
C VAL A 12 -0.28 -1.30 12.54
N GLY A 13 -0.24 0.04 12.58
CA GLY A 13 -0.20 0.80 13.84
C GLY A 13 1.09 0.63 14.66
N GLU A 14 1.08 1.16 15.89
CA GLU A 14 2.27 1.22 16.75
C GLU A 14 2.70 -0.14 17.35
N ALA A 15 1.75 -1.06 17.54
CA ALA A 15 1.99 -2.42 18.04
C ALA A 15 1.65 -3.44 16.95
N ASP A 16 2.51 -3.51 15.94
CA ASP A 16 2.24 -4.21 14.68
C ASP A 16 1.68 -5.62 14.85
N GLU A 17 2.34 -6.45 15.67
CA GLU A 17 1.97 -7.85 15.83
C GLU A 17 0.55 -8.00 16.38
N ASP A 18 0.25 -7.33 17.50
CA ASP A 18 -1.08 -7.35 18.13
C ASP A 18 -2.15 -6.79 17.19
N ALA A 19 -1.87 -5.67 16.51
CA ALA A 19 -2.81 -5.02 15.60
C ALA A 19 -3.07 -5.86 14.34
N PHE A 20 -2.04 -6.50 13.80
CA PHE A 20 -2.14 -7.41 12.66
C PHE A 20 -2.93 -8.68 13.01
N GLU A 21 -2.77 -9.22 14.22
CA GLU A 21 -3.58 -10.32 14.73
C GLU A 21 -5.05 -9.93 14.92
N MET A 22 -5.37 -8.66 15.16
CA MET A 22 -6.75 -8.19 15.28
C MET A 22 -7.45 -7.95 13.93
N LEU A 23 -6.72 -7.94 12.81
CA LEU A 23 -7.34 -7.80 11.48
C LEU A 23 -8.26 -8.99 11.16
N ASP A 24 -9.39 -8.71 10.51
CA ASP A 24 -10.22 -9.76 9.92
C ASP A 24 -9.42 -10.64 8.93
N GLY A 25 -9.82 -11.90 8.77
CA GLY A 25 -9.11 -12.87 7.92
C GLY A 25 -8.91 -12.39 6.48
N VAL A 26 -9.86 -11.62 5.91
CA VAL A 26 -9.76 -11.03 4.57
C VAL A 26 -8.67 -9.97 4.51
N TRP A 27 -8.67 -9.02 5.45
CA TRP A 27 -7.65 -7.96 5.51
C TRP A 27 -6.28 -8.52 5.86
N ARG A 28 -6.21 -9.45 6.82
CA ARG A 28 -4.96 -10.11 7.19
C ARG A 28 -4.35 -10.83 5.99
N ARG A 29 -5.14 -11.56 5.20
CA ARG A 29 -4.65 -12.22 3.97
C ARG A 29 -4.11 -11.21 2.97
N PHE A 30 -4.79 -10.09 2.78
CA PHE A 30 -4.34 -9.03 1.89
C PHE A 30 -2.98 -8.47 2.35
N VAL A 31 -2.84 -8.11 3.63
CA VAL A 31 -1.60 -7.56 4.19
C VAL A 31 -0.45 -8.57 4.17
N SER A 32 -0.68 -9.84 4.52
CA SER A 32 0.36 -10.89 4.45
C SER A 32 1.01 -10.97 3.07
N VAL A 33 0.19 -10.98 2.01
CA VAL A 33 0.70 -11.07 0.64
C VAL A 33 1.49 -9.81 0.28
N LEU A 34 1.03 -8.61 0.67
CA LEU A 34 1.79 -7.38 0.47
C LEU A 34 3.15 -7.44 1.17
N ARG A 35 3.20 -7.90 2.43
CA ARG A 35 4.45 -8.06 3.19
C ARG A 35 5.44 -8.99 2.50
N GLU A 36 4.97 -10.16 2.08
CA GLU A 36 5.79 -11.15 1.39
C GLU A 36 6.39 -10.59 0.10
N ARG A 37 5.61 -9.81 -0.66
CA ARG A 37 6.03 -9.21 -1.93
C ARG A 37 6.99 -8.03 -1.75
N ALA A 38 6.84 -7.28 -0.66
CA ALA A 38 7.60 -6.04 -0.44
C ALA A 38 9.06 -6.24 -0.04
N VAL A 39 9.45 -7.44 0.40
CA VAL A 39 10.84 -7.76 0.84
C VAL A 39 11.91 -7.41 -0.19
N THR A 40 11.57 -7.34 -1.47
CA THR A 40 12.51 -7.04 -2.57
C THR A 40 12.35 -5.64 -3.16
N TRP A 41 11.54 -4.77 -2.53
CA TRP A 41 11.24 -3.45 -3.07
C TRP A 41 12.42 -2.47 -2.88
N PRO A 42 12.59 -1.51 -3.80
CA PRO A 42 13.66 -0.53 -3.74
C PRO A 42 13.27 0.69 -2.87
N CYS A 43 12.72 0.46 -1.68
CA CYS A 43 12.41 1.49 -0.66
C CYS A 43 12.65 0.91 0.74
N ASP A 44 12.47 1.71 1.79
CA ASP A 44 12.57 1.23 3.17
C ASP A 44 11.21 0.72 3.67
N PRO A 45 11.16 -0.24 4.61
CA PRO A 45 9.90 -0.68 5.23
C PRO A 45 9.12 0.45 5.88
N ASP A 46 9.82 1.46 6.42
CA ASP A 46 9.26 2.68 7.02
C ASP A 46 8.45 3.53 6.02
N ASP A 47 8.68 3.34 4.72
CA ASP A 47 7.94 4.00 3.65
C ASP A 47 6.60 3.31 3.34
N THR A 48 6.28 2.22 4.05
CA THR A 48 5.07 1.43 3.83
C THR A 48 4.26 1.29 5.10
N LEU A 49 2.95 1.48 5.00
CA LEU A 49 2.06 1.32 6.15
C LEU A 49 0.66 0.88 5.76
N ILE A 50 -0.06 0.35 6.74
CA ILE A 50 -1.48 0.03 6.69
C ILE A 50 -2.21 0.95 7.66
N LEU A 51 -3.20 1.67 7.16
CA LEU A 51 -4.17 2.38 7.97
C LEU A 51 -5.48 1.59 7.97
N ARG A 52 -6.02 1.35 9.17
CA ARG A 52 -7.28 0.66 9.36
C ARG A 52 -8.47 1.61 9.14
N PRO A 53 -9.68 1.08 8.90
CA PRO A 53 -10.88 1.90 8.73
C PRO A 53 -11.09 2.93 9.85
N GLU A 54 -10.86 2.52 11.10
CA GLU A 54 -10.98 3.38 12.28
C GLU A 54 -9.95 4.52 12.33
N GLU A 55 -8.82 4.39 11.64
CA GLU A 55 -7.74 5.38 11.60
C GLU A 55 -7.92 6.38 10.45
N THR A 56 -8.56 5.95 9.36
CA THR A 56 -8.77 6.78 8.18
C THR A 56 -10.13 7.48 8.15
N GLY A 57 -11.12 6.96 8.89
CA GLY A 57 -12.51 7.36 8.75
C GLY A 57 -13.18 6.87 7.45
N PHE A 58 -12.46 6.11 6.63
CA PHE A 58 -13.01 5.41 5.47
C PHE A 58 -13.45 3.99 5.88
N ALA A 59 -14.42 3.41 5.16
CA ALA A 59 -14.87 2.03 5.40
C ALA A 59 -13.91 0.98 4.81
N HIS A 60 -12.64 1.32 4.55
CA HIS A 60 -11.70 0.52 3.78
C HIS A 60 -10.35 0.45 4.48
N LEU A 61 -9.66 -0.68 4.33
CA LEU A 61 -8.25 -0.79 4.70
C LEU A 61 -7.43 -0.01 3.67
N LEU A 62 -6.48 0.81 4.10
CA LEU A 62 -5.65 1.61 3.21
C LEU A 62 -4.19 1.19 3.32
N ALA A 63 -3.66 0.58 2.25
CA ALA A 63 -2.23 0.34 2.11
C ALA A 63 -1.56 1.54 1.46
N LEU A 64 -0.46 2.01 2.04
CA LEU A 64 0.29 3.18 1.58
C LEU A 64 1.73 2.82 1.21
N VAL A 65 2.23 3.53 0.21
CA VAL A 65 3.64 3.61 -0.16
C VAL A 65 4.02 5.08 -0.30
N HIS A 66 5.01 5.51 0.47
CA HIS A 66 5.65 6.80 0.34
C HIS A 66 6.80 6.68 -0.66
N ALA A 67 6.71 7.38 -1.80
CA ALA A 67 7.84 7.52 -2.68
C ALA A 67 8.73 8.65 -2.13
N VAL A 68 9.98 8.33 -1.79
CA VAL A 68 10.94 9.29 -1.25
C VAL A 68 11.90 9.73 -2.36
N MET A 69 12.21 11.03 -2.42
CA MET A 69 13.20 11.54 -3.39
C MET A 69 14.58 10.93 -3.10
N PRO A 70 15.26 10.31 -4.09
CA PRO A 70 16.55 9.69 -3.90
C PRO A 70 17.60 10.64 -3.28
N GLY A 71 18.30 10.17 -2.25
CA GLY A 71 19.33 10.95 -1.54
C GLY A 71 18.77 12.00 -0.58
N THR A 72 17.46 11.99 -0.32
CA THR A 72 16.80 12.85 0.67
C THR A 72 15.83 12.01 1.52
N ASN A 73 15.27 12.60 2.58
CA ASN A 73 14.16 12.02 3.36
C ASN A 73 12.83 12.74 3.07
N VAL A 74 12.68 13.29 1.86
CA VAL A 74 11.49 14.06 1.48
C VAL A 74 10.57 13.19 0.64
N ILE A 75 9.34 13.01 1.12
CA ILE A 75 8.27 12.33 0.38
C ILE A 75 7.92 13.15 -0.85
N SER A 76 8.10 12.58 -2.04
CA SER A 76 7.69 13.18 -3.32
C SER A 76 6.22 12.91 -3.61
N HIS A 77 5.79 11.66 -3.42
CA HIS A 77 4.43 11.21 -3.71
C HIS A 77 3.96 10.20 -2.67
N VAL A 78 2.65 10.13 -2.47
CA VAL A 78 2.01 9.08 -1.66
C VAL A 78 1.06 8.32 -2.56
N PHE A 79 1.25 7.00 -2.62
CA PHE A 79 0.36 6.11 -3.35
C PHE A 79 -0.39 5.26 -2.34
N GLY A 80 -1.69 5.09 -2.57
CA GLY A 80 -2.55 4.31 -1.71
C GLY A 80 -3.42 3.33 -2.46
N ALA A 81 -3.76 2.23 -1.79
CA ALA A 81 -4.68 1.23 -2.26
C ALA A 81 -5.76 1.00 -1.19
N PHE A 82 -6.99 1.43 -1.50
CA PHE A 82 -8.17 1.19 -0.68
C PHE A 82 -8.69 -0.21 -0.96
N PHE A 83 -8.65 -1.08 0.04
CA PHE A 83 -9.19 -2.43 -0.03
C PHE A 83 -10.48 -2.53 0.80
N ASP A 84 -11.59 -2.86 0.13
CA ASP A 84 -12.91 -2.98 0.75
C ASP A 84 -13.26 -4.42 1.17
N GLY A 85 -12.33 -5.36 0.97
CA GLY A 85 -12.53 -6.79 1.20
C GLY A 85 -12.83 -7.60 -0.06
N GLN A 86 -13.27 -6.95 -1.16
CA GLN A 86 -13.65 -7.59 -2.42
C GLN A 86 -12.95 -6.97 -3.64
N GLY A 87 -12.41 -5.77 -3.50
CA GLY A 87 -11.73 -5.06 -4.55
C GLY A 87 -10.80 -3.98 -4.03
N VAL A 88 -9.96 -3.48 -4.93
CA VAL A 88 -8.97 -2.44 -4.67
C VAL A 88 -9.18 -1.27 -5.62
N LEU A 89 -9.18 -0.07 -5.04
CA LEU A 89 -8.94 1.17 -5.75
C LEU A 89 -7.56 1.70 -5.36
N GLY A 90 -6.60 1.64 -6.29
CA GLY A 90 -5.27 2.21 -6.11
C GLY A 90 -5.12 3.53 -6.84
N THR A 91 -4.56 4.54 -6.19
CA THR A 91 -4.33 5.87 -6.77
C THR A 91 -3.28 6.63 -5.97
N GLU A 92 -2.75 7.70 -6.56
CA GLU A 92 -2.00 8.71 -5.81
C GLU A 92 -2.90 9.51 -4.88
N LEU A 93 -2.37 9.87 -3.72
CA LEU A 93 -3.07 10.51 -2.63
C LEU A 93 -2.40 11.80 -2.19
N HIS A 94 -3.18 12.68 -1.58
CA HIS A 94 -2.65 13.80 -0.83
C HIS A 94 -1.83 13.30 0.37
N ASN A 95 -0.58 13.74 0.50
CA ASN A 95 0.39 13.22 1.46
C ASN A 95 0.02 13.38 2.95
N GLN A 96 -0.94 14.23 3.28
CA GLN A 96 -1.43 14.44 4.65
C GLN A 96 -2.89 14.00 4.87
N MET A 97 -3.71 14.07 3.83
CA MET A 97 -5.15 13.87 3.96
C MET A 97 -5.57 12.48 3.47
N TYR A 98 -4.66 11.78 2.77
CA TYR A 98 -4.88 10.48 2.16
C TYR A 98 -6.14 10.39 1.28
N ILE A 99 -6.54 11.52 0.70
CA ILE A 99 -7.62 11.60 -0.27
C ILE A 99 -7.07 11.41 -1.70
N PRO A 100 -7.81 10.73 -2.59
CA PRO A 100 -7.44 10.60 -4.00
C PRO A 100 -7.16 11.93 -4.70
N LEU A 101 -6.01 12.03 -5.36
CA LEU A 101 -5.70 13.14 -6.26
C LEU A 101 -6.28 12.87 -7.65
N GLN A 102 -6.84 13.91 -8.27
CA GLN A 102 -7.32 13.84 -9.65
C GLN A 102 -6.12 13.90 -10.62
N GLY A 103 -6.13 13.05 -11.65
CA GLY A 103 -5.13 13.08 -12.71
C GLY A 103 -3.77 12.48 -12.34
N SER A 104 -3.75 11.46 -11.47
CA SER A 104 -2.50 10.78 -11.09
C SER A 104 -1.70 10.33 -12.31
N ALA A 105 -0.43 10.74 -12.36
CA ALA A 105 0.51 10.27 -13.37
C ALA A 105 0.76 8.76 -13.26
N ALA A 106 0.50 8.17 -12.09
CA ALA A 106 0.61 6.74 -11.84
C ALA A 106 -0.52 5.87 -12.38
N GLY A 107 -1.54 6.51 -12.93
CA GLY A 107 -2.78 5.84 -13.28
C GLY A 107 -3.52 5.36 -12.04
N THR A 108 -4.65 4.71 -12.28
CA THR A 108 -5.50 4.16 -11.23
C THR A 108 -5.52 2.64 -11.38
N LEU A 109 -5.36 1.94 -10.26
CA LEU A 109 -5.59 0.50 -10.18
C LEU A 109 -7.06 0.27 -9.81
N HIS A 110 -7.75 -0.57 -10.57
CA HIS A 110 -9.09 -1.02 -10.22
C HIS A 110 -9.17 -2.53 -10.41
N VAL A 111 -9.33 -3.26 -9.31
CA VAL A 111 -9.29 -4.72 -9.29
C VAL A 111 -10.42 -5.22 -8.42
N ALA A 112 -11.07 -6.29 -8.83
CA ALA A 112 -12.00 -7.05 -7.99
C ALA A 112 -11.57 -8.51 -7.95
N GLY A 113 -11.81 -9.19 -6.85
CA GLY A 113 -11.49 -10.61 -6.70
C GLY A 113 -11.20 -11.03 -5.28
N SER A 114 -10.51 -12.16 -5.15
CA SER A 114 -10.11 -12.66 -3.84
C SER A 114 -9.08 -11.73 -3.18
N PRO A 115 -9.01 -11.70 -1.83
CA PRO A 115 -8.08 -10.83 -1.12
C PRO A 115 -6.61 -11.04 -1.53
N GLY A 116 -6.21 -12.30 -1.76
CA GLY A 116 -4.87 -12.62 -2.24
C GLY A 116 -4.60 -12.06 -3.64
N ARG A 117 -5.55 -12.20 -4.58
CA ARG A 117 -5.39 -11.69 -5.94
C ARG A 117 -5.33 -10.17 -5.97
N CYS A 118 -6.18 -9.52 -5.18
CA CYS A 118 -6.15 -8.08 -4.99
C CYS A 118 -4.78 -7.62 -4.44
N ALA A 119 -4.23 -8.32 -3.45
CA ALA A 119 -2.92 -7.99 -2.88
C ALA A 119 -1.78 -8.19 -3.87
N GLU A 120 -1.76 -9.28 -4.64
CA GLU A 120 -0.76 -9.50 -5.70
C GLU A 120 -0.75 -8.36 -6.71
N LEU A 121 -1.92 -7.99 -7.24
CA LEU A 121 -2.04 -6.92 -8.23
C LEU A 121 -1.70 -5.55 -7.65
N THR A 122 -2.03 -5.33 -6.38
CA THR A 122 -1.65 -4.11 -5.66
C THR A 122 -0.13 -4.04 -5.48
N ALA A 123 0.51 -5.15 -5.08
CA ALA A 123 1.96 -5.22 -4.93
C ALA A 123 2.67 -4.96 -6.26
N ASP A 124 2.21 -5.57 -7.35
CA ASP A 124 2.79 -5.35 -8.68
C ASP A 124 2.65 -3.89 -9.14
N TRP A 125 1.52 -3.25 -8.82
CA TRP A 125 1.29 -1.82 -9.11
C TRP A 125 2.25 -0.92 -8.30
N PHE A 126 2.37 -1.14 -7.00
CA PHE A 126 3.32 -0.40 -6.16
C PHE A 126 4.78 -0.60 -6.59
N GLU A 127 5.18 -1.84 -6.86
CA GLU A 127 6.56 -2.15 -7.27
C GLU A 127 6.91 -1.43 -8.57
N ARG A 128 5.99 -1.37 -9.54
CA ARG A 128 6.19 -0.63 -10.78
C ARG A 128 6.36 0.86 -10.54
N ILE A 129 5.58 1.43 -9.62
CA ILE A 129 5.72 2.84 -9.23
C ILE A 129 7.10 3.10 -8.63
N LEU A 130 7.52 2.27 -7.67
CA LEU A 130 8.83 2.38 -7.02
C LEU A 130 9.99 2.22 -7.99
N ARG A 131 9.82 1.41 -9.04
CA ARG A 131 10.81 1.23 -10.12
C ARG A 131 10.73 2.30 -11.21
N GLY A 132 9.82 3.28 -11.10
CA GLY A 132 9.63 4.34 -12.10
C GLY A 132 9.00 3.87 -13.41
N GLN A 133 8.33 2.72 -13.43
CA GLN A 133 7.72 2.08 -14.62
C GLN A 133 6.28 2.56 -14.87
N VAL A 134 6.07 3.86 -14.67
CA VAL A 134 4.76 4.46 -14.56
C VAL A 134 4.18 4.80 -15.94
N GLY A 135 2.97 4.28 -16.25
CA GLY A 135 2.24 4.49 -17.50
C GLY A 135 0.97 3.61 -17.60
N ASN A 136 -0.10 4.14 -18.22
CA ASN A 136 -1.48 3.58 -18.25
C ASN A 136 -1.54 2.04 -18.34
N VAL A 137 -2.00 1.41 -17.26
CA VAL A 137 -2.34 -0.02 -17.22
C VAL A 137 -3.85 -0.17 -17.35
N THR A 138 -4.36 -0.18 -18.59
CA THR A 138 -5.63 -0.86 -18.83
C THR A 138 -5.31 -2.35 -18.87
N ALA A 139 -5.58 -3.06 -17.77
CA ALA A 139 -5.67 -4.50 -17.82
C ALA A 139 -6.88 -4.86 -18.69
N SER A 140 -6.68 -4.93 -20.01
CA SER A 140 -7.62 -5.57 -20.91
C SER A 140 -7.61 -7.06 -20.56
N MET A 141 -8.68 -7.52 -19.93
CA MET A 141 -8.99 -8.95 -19.86
C MET A 141 -9.00 -9.50 -21.30
N SER A 142 -8.14 -10.49 -21.54
CA SER A 142 -8.29 -11.44 -22.64
C SER A 142 -8.63 -12.79 -22.02
#